data_AF-A0A7W0EQ28-F1
#
_entry.id   AF-A0A7W0EQ28-F1
#
_cell.length_a   1.000
_cell.length_b   1.000
_cell.length_c   1.000
_cell.angle_alpha   90.00
_cell.angle_beta   90.00
_cell.angle_gamma   90.00
#
_symmetry.space_group_name_H-M   'P 1'
#
loop_
_entity.id
_entity.type
_entity.pdbx_description
1 polymer ?
#
loop_
_entity_poly.entity_id
_entity_poly.type
_entity_poly.pdbx_seq_one_letter_code
_entity_poly.pdbx_strand_id
1 'polypeptide(L)' 'MQMLLKPFEHNWQDFRTRKDRTLKTVSDFGYEKYPEKGKYTARIKVIDVFGCDTSITVEINI' A
#
# COMPACT_ATOMS: atom_id res chain seq x y z
N MET A 1 13.54 -15.99 22.19
CA MET A 1 12.36 -15.17 21.83
C MET A 1 12.48 -14.84 20.34
N GLN A 2 11.95 -15.70 19.48
CA GLN A 2 12.14 -15.61 18.03
C GLN A 2 11.03 -14.72 17.47
N MET A 3 11.39 -13.54 16.95
CA MET A 3 10.48 -12.73 16.16
C MET A 3 10.13 -13.53 14.90
N LEU A 4 8.94 -14.12 14.90
CA LEU A 4 8.29 -14.63 13.70
C LEU A 4 8.15 -13.46 12.73
N LEU A 5 9.01 -13.43 11.70
CA LEU A 5 8.77 -12.69 10.47
C LEU A 5 7.48 -13.27 9.87
N LYS A 6 6.33 -12.70 10.25
CA LYS A 6 5.07 -13.03 9.59
C LYS A 6 5.23 -12.62 8.12
N PRO A 7 4.95 -13.54 7.17
CA PRO A 7 4.82 -13.18 5.77
C PRO A 7 3.83 -12.01 5.63
N PHE A 8 4.11 -11.12 4.69
CA PHE A 8 3.18 -10.03 4.38
C PHE A 8 1.91 -10.63 3.76
N GLU A 9 0.80 -10.60 4.49
CA GLU A 9 -0.51 -11.04 4.01
C GLU A 9 -1.10 -9.97 3.08
N HIS A 10 -1.20 -10.30 1.79
CA HIS A 10 -1.71 -9.41 0.73
C HIS A 10 -3.25 -9.37 0.74
N ASN A 11 -3.84 -8.91 1.84
CA ASN A 11 -5.30 -8.91 2.01
C ASN A 11 -6.02 -7.73 1.33
N TRP A 12 -5.27 -6.83 0.68
CA TRP A 12 -5.78 -5.55 0.18
C TRP A 12 -5.26 -5.33 -1.24
N GLN A 13 -6.09 -5.64 -2.23
CA GLN A 13 -5.78 -5.47 -3.64
C GLN A 13 -7.02 -5.02 -4.41
N ASP A 14 -6.87 -3.93 -5.17
CA ASP A 14 -7.87 -3.47 -6.13
C ASP A 14 -7.32 -3.61 -7.56
N PHE A 15 -8.22 -3.88 -8.50
CA PHE A 15 -7.87 -4.02 -9.92
C PHE A 15 -8.96 -3.42 -10.82
N ARG A 16 -8.53 -2.90 -11.97
CA ARG A 16 -9.44 -2.46 -13.03
C ARG A 16 -10.02 -3.68 -13.73
N THR A 17 -11.30 -3.64 -14.03
CA THR A 17 -11.94 -4.67 -14.86
C THR A 17 -12.17 -4.16 -16.27
N ARG A 18 -12.48 -5.06 -17.21
CA ARG A 18 -12.86 -4.63 -18.57
C ARG A 18 -14.14 -3.80 -18.58
N LYS A 19 -15.07 -4.08 -17.65
CA LYS A 19 -16.36 -3.38 -17.53
C LYS A 19 -16.20 -2.03 -16.82
N ASP A 20 -15.38 -1.99 -15.78
CA ASP A 20 -15.07 -0.79 -15.01
C ASP A 20 -13.58 -0.50 -15.04
N ARG A 21 -13.21 0.56 -15.76
CA ARG A 21 -11.82 1.00 -15.95
C ARG A 21 -11.32 1.91 -14.83
N THR A 22 -12.14 2.22 -13.83
CA THR A 22 -11.72 3.00 -12.66
C THR A 22 -10.88 2.14 -11.72
N LEU A 23 -9.96 2.78 -10.99
CA LEU A 23 -9.18 2.14 -9.93
C LEU A 23 -9.54 2.83 -8.62
N LYS A 24 -9.84 2.05 -7.59
CA LYS A 24 -10.06 2.58 -6.25
C LYS A 24 -8.77 3.20 -5.72
N THR A 25 -8.80 4.49 -5.43
CA THR A 25 -7.66 5.26 -4.89
C THR A 25 -7.78 5.54 -3.40
N VAL A 26 -8.94 5.22 -2.80
CA VAL A 26 -9.20 5.36 -1.36
C VAL A 26 -9.25 3.96 -0.77
N SER A 27 -8.35 3.67 0.17
CA SER A 27 -8.32 2.37 0.85
C SER A 27 -9.48 2.23 1.84
N ASP A 28 -10.04 1.03 2.03
CA ASP A 28 -10.96 0.76 3.16
C ASP A 28 -10.20 0.57 4.48
N PHE A 29 -8.88 0.70 4.46
CA PHE A 29 -8.07 0.67 5.66
C PHE A 29 -8.38 1.92 6.47
N GLY A 30 -9.17 1.75 7.55
CA GLY A 30 -9.54 2.84 8.44
C GLY A 30 -8.29 3.60 8.91
N TYR A 31 -8.32 4.93 8.80
CA TYR A 31 -7.23 5.83 9.21
C TYR A 31 -6.92 5.77 10.72
N GLU A 32 -7.62 4.94 11.50
CA GLU A 32 -7.45 4.76 12.95
C GLU A 32 -6.00 4.43 13.36
N LYS A 33 -5.16 3.93 12.44
CA LYS A 33 -3.73 3.68 12.71
C LYS A 33 -2.84 4.93 12.71
N TYR A 34 -3.34 6.09 12.31
CA TYR A 34 -2.59 7.35 12.28
C TYR A 34 -3.32 8.40 13.13
N PRO A 35 -3.34 8.24 14.47
CA PRO A 35 -4.17 9.06 15.35
C PRO A 35 -3.65 10.50 15.52
N GLU A 36 -2.38 10.76 15.21
CA GLU A 36 -1.74 12.05 15.40
C GLU A 36 -1.38 12.70 14.07
N LYS A 37 -1.41 14.03 14.03
CA LYS A 37 -0.87 14.79 12.89
C LYS A 37 0.64 14.71 12.91
N GLY A 38 1.26 14.64 11.73
CA GLY A 38 2.71 14.61 11.64
C GLY A 38 3.26 14.03 10.37
N LYS A 39 4.59 13.86 10.38
CA LYS A 39 5.34 13.33 9.25
C LYS A 39 5.27 11.82 9.23
N TYR A 40 4.80 11.29 8.12
CA TYR A 40 4.75 9.87 7.81
C TYR A 40 5.52 9.58 6.54
N THR A 41 5.92 8.32 6.38
CA THR A 41 6.66 7.86 5.22
C THR A 41 5.79 6.90 4.44
N ALA A 42 5.45 7.27 3.21
CA ALA A 42 4.73 6.40 2.28
C ALA A 42 5.73 5.75 1.31
N ARG A 43 5.62 4.44 1.11
CA ARG A 43 6.39 3.71 0.10
C ARG A 43 5.46 3.22 -0.99
N ILE A 44 5.81 3.54 -2.23
CA ILE A 44 5.10 3.09 -3.42
C ILE A 44 6.00 2.06 -4.09
N LYS A 45 5.47 0.86 -4.34
CA LYS A 45 6.15 -0.19 -5.11
C LYS A 45 5.32 -0.46 -6.36
N VAL A 46 5.95 -0.36 -7.52
CA VAL A 46 5.38 -0.74 -8.81
C VAL A 46 6.07 -2.04 -9.22
N ILE A 47 5.28 -3.06 -9.54
CA ILE A 47 5.76 -4.37 -10.00
C ILE A 47 5.17 -4.59 -11.38
N ASP A 48 6.01 -4.92 -12.35
CA ASP A 48 5.54 -5.27 -13.70
C ASP A 48 5.08 -6.73 -13.80
N VAL A 49 4.59 -7.12 -14.98
CA VAL A 49 4.11 -8.49 -15.24
C VAL A 49 5.22 -9.55 -15.25
N PHE A 50 6.48 -9.14 -15.36
CA PHE A 50 7.66 -10.01 -15.28
C PHE A 50 8.20 -10.12 -13.85
N GLY A 51 7.61 -9.39 -12.90
CA GLY A 51 8.02 -9.38 -11.49
C GLY A 51 9.16 -8.42 -11.19
N CYS A 52 9.59 -7.57 -12.14
CA CYS A 52 10.55 -6.52 -11.85
C CYS A 52 9.86 -5.41 -11.07
N ASP A 53 10.42 -5.04 -9.90
CA ASP A 53 9.88 -3.99 -9.05
C ASP A 53 10.75 -2.73 -9.00
N THR A 54 10.09 -1.58 -8.97
CA THR A 54 10.69 -0.29 -8.66
C THR A 54 9.92 0.34 -7.52
N SER A 55 10.62 0.91 -6.54
CA SER A 55 9.96 1.56 -5.41
C SER A 55 10.51 2.95 -5.13
N ILE A 56 9.60 3.86 -4.77
CA ILE A 56 9.95 5.19 -4.27
C ILE A 56 9.41 5.35 -2.85
N THR A 57 10.10 6.17 -2.07
CA THR A 57 9.69 6.54 -0.72
C THR A 57 9.50 8.04 -0.68
N VAL A 58 8.35 8.49 -0.17
CA VAL A 58 7.98 9.90 -0.07
C VAL A 58 7.59 10.23 1.35
N GLU A 59 7.98 11.42 1.80
CA GLU A 59 7.47 11.99 3.06
C GLU A 59 6.11 12.63 2.81
N ILE A 60 5.15 12.34 3.68
CA ILE A 60 3.81 12.91 3.68
C ILE A 60 3.53 13.51 5.05
N ASN A 61 2.85 14.65 5.07
CA ASN A 61 2.42 15.30 6.31
C ASN A 61 0.90 15.19 6.38
N ILE A 62 0.40 14.57 7.44
CA ILE A 62 -1.03 14.35 7.70
C ILE A 62 -1.48 15.33 8.79
#